data_AF-A0A8C4QF34-F1
#
_entry.id   AF-A0A8C4QF34-F1
#
_cell.length_a   1.000
_cell.length_b   1.000
_cell.length_c   1.000
_cell.angle_alpha   90.00
_cell.angle_beta   90.00
_cell.angle_gamma   90.00
#
_symmetry.space_group_name_H-M   'P 1'
#
loop_
_entity.id
_entity.type
_entity.pdbx_description
1 polymer ?
#
loop_
_entity_poly.entity_id
_entity_poly.type
_entity_poly.pdbx_seq_one_letter_code
_entity_poly.pdbx_strand_id
1 'polypeptide(L)' 'MVELSRECKQRLQRFFQCGQVAVRWGFIPMVLYFGFRKGADPGMPEPSLLRYFALHAWDVSIPER' A
#
# COMPACT_ATOMS: atom_id res chain seq x y z
N MET A 1 -12.29 -16.30 -33.84
CA MET A 1 -11.95 -15.24 -32.85
C MET A 1 -13.18 -15.09 -31.97
N VAL A 2 -13.11 -15.46 -30.69
CA VAL A 2 -14.27 -15.37 -29.79
C VAL A 2 -14.53 -13.88 -29.51
N GLU A 3 -15.52 -13.31 -30.20
CA GLU A 3 -15.95 -11.94 -29.97
C GLU A 3 -16.72 -11.88 -28.65
N LEU A 4 -16.03 -11.46 -27.59
CA LEU A 4 -16.68 -11.14 -26.33
C LEU A 4 -17.70 -10.02 -26.58
N SER A 5 -18.96 -10.25 -26.17
CA SER A 5 -20.03 -9.24 -26.21
C SER A 5 -19.54 -7.92 -25.60
N ARG A 6 -19.97 -6.78 -26.19
CA ARG A 6 -19.53 -5.44 -25.79
C ARG A 6 -19.68 -5.19 -24.28
N GLU A 7 -20.75 -5.73 -23.69
CA GLU A 7 -20.98 -5.66 -22.24
C GLU A 7 -19.91 -6.39 -21.42
N CYS A 8 -19.47 -7.56 -21.88
CA CYS A 8 -18.47 -8.36 -21.19
C CYS A 8 -17.10 -7.66 -21.20
N LYS A 9 -16.73 -7.04 -22.33
CA LYS A 9 -15.52 -6.21 -22.44
C LYS A 9 -15.58 -4.99 -21.52
N GLN A 10 -16.71 -4.28 -21.47
CA GLN A 10 -16.87 -3.13 -20.56
C GLN A 10 -16.75 -3.52 -19.09
N ARG A 11 -17.39 -4.63 -18.68
CA ARG A 11 -17.29 -5.11 -17.29
C ARG A 11 -15.85 -5.48 -16.95
N LEU A 12 -15.18 -6.21 -17.83
CA LEU A 12 -13.78 -6.60 -17.63
C LEU A 12 -12.87 -5.39 -17.51
N GLN A 13 -13.07 -4.36 -18.34
CA GLN A 13 -12.31 -3.12 -18.27
C GLN A 13 -12.49 -2.39 -16.93
N ARG A 14 -13.72 -2.37 -16.38
CA ARG A 14 -13.97 -1.82 -15.03
C ARG A 14 -13.23 -2.61 -13.95
N PHE A 15 -13.23 -3.94 -14.01
CA PHE A 15 -12.46 -4.76 -13.08
C PHE A 15 -10.96 -4.48 -13.14
N PHE A 16 -10.40 -4.30 -14.33
CA PHE A 16 -8.99 -3.91 -14.48
C PHE A 16 -8.68 -2.55 -13.86
N GLN A 17 -9.55 -1.55 -14.05
CA GLN A 17 -9.38 -0.24 -13.42
C GLN A 17 -9.45 -0.31 -11.89
N CYS A 18 -10.43 -1.03 -11.34
CA CYS A 18 -10.53 -1.24 -9.90
C CYS A 18 -9.32 -2.01 -9.35
N GLY A 19 -8.87 -3.05 -10.06
CA GLY A 19 -7.69 -3.82 -9.69
C GLY A 19 -6.40 -2.99 -9.67
N GLN A 20 -6.21 -2.12 -10.67
CA GLN A 20 -5.05 -1.22 -10.71
C GLN A 20 -5.05 -0.23 -9.53
N VAL A 21 -6.22 0.32 -9.16
CA VAL A 21 -6.35 1.19 -7.99
C VAL A 21 -6.07 0.41 -6.70
N ALA A 22 -6.63 -0.80 -6.57
CA ALA A 22 -6.45 -1.65 -5.41
C ALA A 22 -4.99 -2.07 -5.20
N VAL A 23 -4.26 -2.40 -6.27
CA VAL A 23 -2.83 -2.74 -6.16
C VAL A 23 -2.01 -1.49 -5.86
N ARG A 24 -2.26 -0.37 -6.56
CA ARG A 24 -1.48 0.87 -6.38
C ARG A 24 -1.59 1.44 -4.96
N TRP A 25 -2.79 1.41 -4.37
CA TRP A 25 -3.03 1.94 -3.02
C TRP A 25 -3.00 0.89 -1.92
N GLY A 26 -3.25 -0.38 -2.25
CA GLY A 26 -3.30 -1.48 -1.28
C GLY A 26 -1.97 -2.19 -1.06
N PHE A 27 -1.01 -2.12 -2.00
CA PHE A 27 0.27 -2.80 -1.87
C PHE A 27 1.07 -2.32 -0.65
N ILE A 28 1.25 -1.01 -0.50
CA ILE A 28 2.03 -0.44 0.61
C ILE A 28 1.37 -0.72 1.97
N PRO A 29 0.07 -0.46 2.19
CA PRO A 29 -0.60 -0.80 3.44
C PRO A 29 -0.53 -2.29 3.77
N MET A 30 -0.64 -3.16 2.77
CA MET A 30 -0.61 -4.61 2.97
C MET A 30 0.78 -5.09 3.36
N VAL A 31 1.83 -4.62 2.67
CA VAL A 31 3.24 -4.91 3.04
C VAL A 31 3.56 -4.41 4.43
N LEU A 32 3.10 -3.19 4.77
CA LEU A 32 3.32 -2.59 6.08
C LEU A 32 2.62 -3.40 7.19
N TYR A 33 1.37 -3.81 6.96
CA TYR A 33 0.61 -4.65 7.89
C TYR A 33 1.28 -6.00 8.13
N PHE A 34 1.77 -6.66 7.07
CA PHE A 34 2.51 -7.91 7.21
C PHE A 34 3.87 -7.71 7.88
N GLY A 35 4.57 -6.62 7.58
CA GLY A 35 5.85 -6.26 8.20
C GLY A 35 5.71 -6.03 9.70
N PHE A 36 4.64 -5.37 10.14
CA PHE A 36 4.36 -5.15 11.56
C PHE A 36 3.82 -6.38 12.28
N ARG A 37 2.91 -7.15 11.65
CA ARG A 37 2.37 -8.37 12.28
C ARG A 37 3.39 -9.48 12.45
N LYS A 38 4.34 -9.60 11.52
CA LYS A 38 5.35 -10.65 11.59
C LYS A 38 6.48 -10.29 12.55
N GLY A 39 6.75 -8.98 12.73
CA GLY A 39 7.88 -8.49 13.52
C GLY A 39 9.22 -8.95 12.93
N ALA A 40 10.31 -8.22 13.21
CA ALA A 40 11.65 -8.74 12.93
C ALA A 40 12.07 -9.76 14.01
N ASP A 41 11.58 -9.59 15.25
CA ASP A 41 11.90 -10.40 16.43
C ASP A 41 10.68 -10.59 17.36
N PRO A 42 10.51 -11.77 18.00
CA PRO A 42 9.44 -12.03 18.97
C PRO A 42 9.68 -11.22 20.25
N GLY A 43 9.02 -10.06 20.37
CA GLY A 43 9.13 -9.15 21.53
C GLY A 43 9.38 -7.68 21.16
N MET A 44 9.55 -7.36 19.88
CA MET A 44 9.69 -5.97 19.44
C MET A 44 8.33 -5.24 19.57
N PRO A 45 8.25 -4.08 20.24
CA PRO A 45 7.01 -3.31 20.35
C PRO A 45 6.54 -2.90 18.95
N GLU A 46 5.23 -3.03 18.69
CA GLU A 46 4.62 -2.70 17.41
C GLU A 46 5.07 -1.29 16.97
N PRO A 47 5.72 -1.15 15.80
CA PRO A 47 6.10 0.17 15.33
C PRO A 47 4.82 0.92 14.98
N SER A 48 4.48 1.89 15.82
CA SER A 48 3.35 2.76 15.58
C SER A 48 3.61 3.59 14.33
N LEU A 49 2.60 3.73 13.46
CA LEU A 49 2.66 4.57 12.25
C LEU A 49 3.19 5.98 12.58
N LEU A 50 2.86 6.46 13.78
CA LEU A 50 3.39 7.69 14.38
C LEU A 50 4.90 7.78 14.39
N ARG A 51 5.64 6.69 14.63
CA ARG A 51 7.11 6.70 14.68
C ARG A 51 7.74 6.77 13.28
N TYR A 52 7.10 6.19 12.27
CA TYR A 52 7.52 6.29 10.86
C TYR A 52 7.30 7.72 10.31
N PHE A 53 6.15 8.32 10.62
CA PHE A 53 5.87 9.72 10.25
C PHE A 53 6.64 10.74 11.11
N ALA A 54 6.88 10.46 12.39
CA ALA A 54 7.62 11.36 13.28
C ALA A 54 9.12 11.43 12.93
N LEU A 55 9.74 10.32 12.48
CA LEU A 55 11.12 10.37 11.99
C LEU A 55 11.23 11.18 10.70
N HIS A 56 10.25 11.08 9.79
CA HIS A 56 10.22 11.91 8.59
C HIS A 56 9.91 13.38 8.88
N ALA A 57 9.13 13.67 9.92
CA ALA A 57 8.85 15.04 10.38
C ALA A 57 10.03 15.68 11.14
N TRP A 58 10.84 14.88 11.83
CA TRP A 58 12.08 15.34 12.46
C TRP A 58 13.17 15.66 11.41
N ASP A 59 13.22 14.87 10.33
CA ASP A 59 14.15 15.07 9.20
C ASP A 59 13.88 16.40 8.45
N VAL A 60 12.61 16.78 8.28
CA VAL A 60 12.21 18.06 7.65
C VAL A 60 12.46 19.29 8.55
N SER A 61 12.71 19.09 9.86
CA SER A 61 12.91 20.19 10.82
C SER A 61 14.39 20.50 11.10
N ILE A 62 15.36 19.85 10.44
CA ILE A 62 16.78 20.19 10.52
C ILE A 62 17.14 21.12 9.36
N PRO A 63 17.17 22.46 9.56
CA PRO A 63 17.83 23.34 8.60
C PRO A 63 19.33 23.05 8.64
N GLU A 64 19.90 22.77 7.46
CA GLU A 64 21.32 22.64 7.17
C GLU A 64 22.15 23.68 7.97
N ARG A 65 23.05 23.19 8.82
CA ARG A 65 24.06 23.96 9.55
C ARG A 65 25.41 23.33 9.32
#